data_AF-A0A7C3V6Q2-F1
#
_entry.id   AF-A0A7C3V6Q2-F1
#
_cell.length_a   1.000
_cell.length_b   1.000
_cell.length_c   1.000
_cell.angle_alpha   90.00
_cell.angle_beta   90.00
_cell.angle_gamma   90.00
#
_symmetry.space_group_name_H-M   'P 1'
#
loop_
_entity.id
_entity.type
_entity.pdbx_description
1 polymer ?
#
loop_
_entity_poly.entity_id
_entity_poly.type
_entity_poly.pdbx_seq_one_letter_code
_entity_poly.pdbx_strand_id
1 'polypeptide(L)'
;MNSEEGVSVILVGDCDEDSGGDGELEPPDIFLRRAIHDTVLNLLGDYRFLTKGYYVSLHAEENNCTVFPSVKNALDVYRAPVFLARLRKAGFEVPYFKVLLKPEPSRHAVLLPLNPFSKNSPK
;
A
#
# COMPACT_ATOMS: atom_id res chain seq x y z
N MET A 1 -25.57 -7.07 29.41
CA MET A 1 -24.53 -7.82 28.66
C MET A 1 -24.12 -6.91 27.53
N ASN A 2 -23.25 -5.94 27.83
CA ASN A 2 -22.77 -4.95 26.87
C ASN A 2 -21.36 -5.38 26.49
N SER A 3 -21.22 -6.07 25.36
CA SER A 3 -19.94 -6.23 24.72
C SER A 3 -19.58 -4.89 24.10
N GLU A 4 -18.68 -4.14 24.73
CA GLU A 4 -17.92 -3.12 24.03
C GLU A 4 -17.17 -3.84 22.91
N GLU A 5 -17.68 -3.75 21.67
CA GLU A 5 -16.94 -4.14 20.47
C GLU A 5 -15.79 -3.15 20.32
N GLY A 6 -14.73 -3.36 21.09
CA GLY A 6 -13.49 -2.63 20.98
C GLY A 6 -12.86 -3.00 19.65
N VAL A 7 -13.00 -2.13 18.65
CA VAL A 7 -12.26 -2.26 17.39
C VAL A 7 -10.77 -2.20 17.75
N SER A 8 -10.10 -3.34 17.66
CA SER A 8 -8.65 -3.42 17.89
C SER A 8 -7.95 -2.91 16.64
N VAL A 9 -7.85 -1.59 16.49
CA VAL A 9 -7.10 -0.97 15.38
C VAL A 9 -5.62 -1.07 15.67
N ILE A 10 -4.92 -1.95 14.96
CA ILE A 10 -3.46 -1.89 14.93
C ILE A 10 -3.04 -0.79 13.97
N LEU A 11 -2.56 0.30 14.55
CA LEU A 11 -1.88 1.36 13.82
C LEU A 11 -0.48 0.89 13.47
N VAL A 12 -0.24 0.72 12.18
CA VAL A 12 1.10 0.45 11.66
C VAL A 12 1.60 1.77 11.13
N GLY A 13 2.29 2.51 11.98
CA GLY A 13 2.91 3.79 11.66
C GLY A 13 4.33 3.83 12.22
N ASP A 14 5.08 4.84 11.80
CA ASP A 14 6.35 5.20 12.41
C ASP A 14 6.02 5.84 13.77
N CYS A 15 5.93 5.03 14.83
CA CYS A 15 5.82 5.57 16.19
C CYS A 15 7.22 5.90 16.71
N ASP A 16 7.67 7.13 16.44
CA ASP A 16 8.70 7.78 17.23
C ASP A 16 8.07 8.20 18.56
N GLU A 17 8.24 7.41 19.61
CA GLU A 17 8.15 7.92 20.98
C GLU A 17 9.44 7.58 21.74
N ASP A 18 10.22 8.64 21.98
CA ASP A 18 11.16 8.82 23.10
C ASP A 18 12.34 7.84 23.30
N SER A 19 13.11 7.58 22.24
CA SER A 19 14.51 7.18 22.44
C SER A 19 15.41 7.92 21.46
N GLY A 20 16.31 8.75 22.00
CA GLY A 20 17.31 9.52 21.25
C GLY A 20 18.38 8.67 20.56
N GLY A 21 17.94 7.75 19.71
CA GLY A 21 18.76 6.97 18.80
C GLY A 21 18.06 6.96 17.44
N ASP A 22 18.84 7.29 16.42
CA ASP A 22 18.61 7.13 14.99
C ASP A 22 17.39 6.23 14.69
N GLY A 23 16.28 6.82 14.23
CA GLY A 23 14.96 6.18 14.09
C GLY A 23 14.96 4.89 13.25
N GLU A 24 15.32 3.77 13.86
CA GLU A 24 15.31 2.46 13.25
C GLU A 24 13.87 1.94 13.20
N LEU A 25 13.34 1.88 11.98
CA LEU A 25 12.05 1.26 11.66
C LEU A 25 11.98 -0.15 12.27
N GLU A 26 10.91 -0.45 13.03
CA GLU A 26 10.66 -1.82 13.51
C GLU A 26 10.72 -2.80 12.32
N PRO A 27 11.57 -3.84 12.36
CA PRO A 27 11.66 -4.82 11.30
C PRO A 27 10.32 -5.56 11.08
N PRO A 28 9.97 -5.91 9.82
CA PRO A 28 8.71 -6.61 9.54
C PRO A 28 8.52 -7.89 10.36
N ASP A 29 9.60 -8.63 10.62
CA ASP A 29 9.58 -9.90 11.34
C ASP A 29 9.13 -9.80 12.81
N ILE A 30 9.31 -8.64 13.45
CA ILE A 30 8.77 -8.41 14.80
C ILE A 30 7.24 -8.26 14.72
N PHE A 31 6.76 -7.50 13.75
CA PHE A 31 5.32 -7.34 13.52
C PHE A 31 4.65 -8.67 13.19
N LEU A 32 5.28 -9.50 12.35
CA LEU A 32 4.77 -10.82 11.93
C LEU A 32 4.60 -11.83 13.08
N ARG A 33 5.17 -11.55 14.26
CA ARG A 33 5.02 -12.41 15.46
C ARG A 33 3.81 -12.02 16.31
N ARG A 34 3.22 -10.86 16.07
CA ARG A 34 2.09 -10.35 16.87
C ARG A 34 0.84 -11.14 16.50
N ALA A 35 0.04 -11.49 17.51
CA ALA A 35 -1.32 -11.92 17.27
C ALA A 35 -2.15 -10.69 16.91
N ILE A 36 -2.65 -10.66 15.68
CA ILE A 36 -3.48 -9.56 15.17
C ILE A 36 -4.89 -10.10 15.00
N HIS A 37 -5.87 -9.34 15.47
CA HIS A 37 -7.27 -9.69 15.38
C HIS A 37 -8.06 -8.48 14.88
N ASP A 38 -9.17 -8.77 14.19
CA ASP A 38 -10.16 -7.78 13.76
C ASP A 38 -9.70 -6.88 12.60
N THR A 39 -9.27 -5.64 12.85
CA THR A 39 -9.09 -4.62 11.81
C THR A 39 -7.71 -3.94 11.89
N VAL A 40 -7.01 -3.84 10.76
CA VAL A 40 -5.70 -3.18 10.65
C VAL A 40 -5.80 -1.94 9.78
N LEU A 41 -5.38 -0.80 10.33
CA LEU A 41 -5.20 0.43 9.58
C LEU A 41 -3.71 0.65 9.38
N ASN A 42 -3.23 0.36 8.18
CA ASN A 42 -1.83 0.56 7.85
C ASN A 42 -1.63 2.01 7.40
N LEU A 43 -0.69 2.71 8.03
CA LEU A 43 -0.37 4.12 7.83
C LEU A 43 1.09 4.35 7.41
N LEU A 44 1.85 3.30 7.13
CA LEU A 44 3.27 3.38 6.76
C LEU A 44 3.54 4.20 5.48
N GLY A 45 2.52 4.46 4.67
CA GLY A 45 2.61 5.30 3.45
C GLY A 45 3.35 4.64 2.27
N ASP A 46 4.32 3.76 2.53
CA ASP A 46 5.01 2.93 1.56
C ASP A 46 4.48 1.49 1.57
N TYR A 47 3.67 1.15 0.56
CA TYR A 47 3.11 -0.18 0.34
C TYR A 47 3.67 -0.88 -0.90
N ARG A 48 4.84 -0.47 -1.37
CA ARG A 48 5.44 -1.09 -2.55
C ARG A 48 5.68 -2.57 -2.32
N PHE A 49 5.68 -3.36 -3.38
CA PHE A 49 5.95 -4.79 -3.29
C PHE A 49 7.30 -5.05 -2.59
N LEU A 50 7.31 -6.03 -1.67
CA LEU A 50 8.45 -6.39 -0.82
C LEU A 50 8.92 -5.31 0.17
N THR A 51 8.05 -4.36 0.53
CA THR A 51 8.31 -3.40 1.63
C THR A 51 7.61 -3.81 2.92
N LYS A 52 7.97 -3.17 4.04
CA LYS A 52 7.32 -3.38 5.34
C LYS A 52 5.80 -3.21 5.25
N GLY A 53 5.31 -2.13 4.64
CA GLY A 53 3.87 -1.88 4.50
C GLY A 53 3.14 -3.00 3.75
N TYR A 54 3.76 -3.54 2.71
CA TYR A 54 3.22 -4.69 1.99
C TYR A 54 3.13 -5.94 2.88
N TYR A 55 4.21 -6.32 3.56
CA TYR A 55 4.25 -7.55 4.36
C TYR A 55 3.33 -7.51 5.58
N VAL A 56 3.25 -6.35 6.23
CA VAL A 56 2.35 -6.12 7.36
C VAL A 56 0.88 -6.31 6.93
N SER A 57 0.47 -5.64 5.85
CA SER A 57 -0.89 -5.78 5.33
C SER A 57 -1.18 -7.21 4.86
N LEU A 58 -0.23 -7.86 4.17
CA LEU A 58 -0.38 -9.24 3.71
C LEU A 58 -0.58 -10.20 4.88
N HIS A 59 0.26 -10.09 5.91
CA HIS A 59 0.15 -10.94 7.08
C HIS A 59 -1.17 -10.77 7.81
N ALA A 60 -1.65 -9.52 7.95
CA ALA A 60 -2.94 -9.27 8.55
C ALA A 60 -4.11 -9.87 7.73
N GLU A 61 -4.10 -9.72 6.40
CA GLU A 61 -5.12 -10.34 5.54
C GLU A 61 -5.11 -11.88 5.62
N GLU A 62 -3.94 -12.52 5.64
CA GLU A 62 -3.81 -13.99 5.82
C GLU A 62 -4.32 -14.48 7.18
N ASN A 63 -4.35 -13.61 8.20
CA ASN A 63 -4.93 -13.88 9.51
C ASN A 63 -6.42 -13.49 9.60
N ASN A 64 -7.10 -13.33 8.45
CA ASN A 64 -8.52 -12.94 8.36
C ASN A 64 -8.85 -11.57 8.98
N CYS A 65 -7.85 -10.69 9.11
CA CYS A 65 -8.11 -9.32 9.54
C CYS A 65 -8.62 -8.48 8.37
N THR A 66 -9.50 -7.52 8.65
CA THR A 66 -9.89 -6.51 7.68
C THR A 66 -8.78 -5.46 7.60
N VAL A 67 -8.16 -5.27 6.43
CA VAL A 67 -7.02 -4.34 6.28
C VAL A 67 -7.38 -3.14 5.42
N PHE A 68 -7.00 -1.95 5.88
CA PHE A 68 -7.16 -0.69 5.18
C PHE A 68 -5.82 0.05 5.00
N PRO A 69 -5.44 0.42 3.75
CA PRO A 69 -5.99 -0.11 2.50
C PRO A 69 -5.70 -1.62 2.38
N SER A 70 -6.58 -2.36 1.71
CA SER A 70 -6.31 -3.77 1.39
C SER A 70 -5.04 -3.91 0.55
N VAL A 71 -4.33 -5.04 0.64
CA VAL A 71 -3.08 -5.28 -0.10
C VAL A 71 -3.29 -5.05 -1.59
N LYS A 72 -4.42 -5.52 -2.13
CA LYS A 72 -4.79 -5.28 -3.53
C LYS A 72 -4.90 -3.79 -3.85
N ASN A 73 -5.59 -3.01 -3.02
CA ASN A 73 -5.74 -1.58 -3.24
C ASN A 73 -4.41 -0.84 -3.09
N ALA A 74 -3.61 -1.23 -2.10
CA ALA A 74 -2.29 -0.69 -1.82
C ALA A 74 -1.32 -0.93 -2.99
N LEU A 75 -1.41 -2.07 -3.69
CA LEU A 75 -0.61 -2.32 -4.90
C LEU A 75 -1.18 -1.65 -6.15
N ASP A 76 -2.51 -1.61 -6.29
CA ASP A 76 -3.18 -1.01 -7.46
C ASP A 76 -2.93 0.50 -7.57
N VAL A 77 -2.76 1.22 -6.45
CA VAL A 77 -2.52 2.68 -6.47
C VAL A 77 -1.22 3.06 -7.19
N TYR A 78 -0.21 2.20 -7.13
CA TYR A 78 1.06 2.42 -7.82
C TYR A 78 1.02 2.09 -9.31
N ARG A 79 -0.07 1.47 -9.80
CA ARG A 79 -0.30 1.17 -11.21
C ARG A 79 -1.27 2.20 -11.76
N ALA A 80 -0.75 3.35 -12.19
CA ALA A 80 -1.57 4.50 -12.58
C ALA A 80 -2.76 4.16 -13.50
N PRO A 81 -2.62 3.35 -14.58
CA PRO A 81 -3.77 2.97 -15.40
C PRO A 81 -4.85 2.19 -14.65
N VAL A 82 -4.47 1.30 -13.73
CA VAL A 82 -5.40 0.52 -12.91
C VAL A 82 -6.13 1.43 -11.93
N PHE A 83 -5.38 2.28 -11.23
CA PHE A 83 -5.93 3.26 -10.30
C PHE A 83 -6.96 4.19 -10.99
N LEU A 84 -6.58 4.80 -12.12
CA LEU A 84 -7.45 5.69 -12.89
C LEU A 84 -8.69 4.96 -13.44
N ALA A 85 -8.55 3.71 -13.89
CA ALA A 85 -9.69 2.91 -14.34
C ALA A 85 -10.67 2.60 -13.20
N ARG A 86 -10.16 2.34 -11.99
CA ARG A 86 -11.00 2.11 -10.80
C ARG A 86 -11.73 3.36 -10.35
N LEU A 87 -11.06 4.51 -10.35
CA LEU A 87 -11.68 5.81 -10.08
C LEU A 87 -12.80 6.12 -11.08
N ARG A 88 -12.54 5.93 -12.37
CA ARG A 88 -13.56 6.10 -13.42
C ARG A 88 -14.77 5.20 -13.19
N LYS A 89 -14.56 3.92 -12.85
CA LYS A 89 -15.65 2.97 -12.53
C LYS A 89 -16.45 3.39 -11.30
N ALA A 90 -15.82 4.05 -10.34
CA ALA A 90 -16.47 4.59 -9.15
C ALA A 90 -17.17 5.95 -9.40
N GLY A 91 -17.17 6.46 -10.64
CA GLY A 91 -17.87 7.69 -11.01
C GLY A 91 -17.05 8.97 -10.87
N PHE A 92 -15.74 8.87 -10.58
CA PHE A 92 -14.87 10.04 -10.51
C PHE A 92 -14.39 10.45 -11.90
N GLU A 93 -14.28 11.77 -12.10
CA GLU A 93 -13.57 12.30 -13.25
C GLU A 93 -12.09 11.95 -13.17
N VAL A 94 -11.52 11.53 -14.29
CA VAL A 94 -10.11 11.16 -14.40
C VAL A 94 -9.52 11.73 -15.68
N PRO A 95 -8.23 12.08 -15.69
CA PRO A 95 -7.56 12.51 -16.91
C PRO A 95 -7.61 11.43 -17.99
N TYR A 96 -7.62 11.87 -19.25
CA TYR A 96 -7.40 10.96 -20.37
C TYR A 96 -6.01 10.32 -20.25
N PHE A 97 -5.95 9.00 -20.45
CA PHE A 97 -4.69 8.27 -20.46
C PHE A 97 -4.72 7.18 -21.53
N LYS A 98 -3.53 6.80 -22.00
CA LYS A 98 -3.33 5.70 -22.94
C LYS A 98 -2.15 4.85 -22.47
N VAL A 99 -2.32 3.53 -22.51
CA VAL A 99 -1.22 2.59 -22.25
C VAL A 99 -0.47 2.36 -23.57
N LEU A 100 0.84 2.60 -23.56
CA LEU A 100 1.70 2.47 -24.73
C LEU A 100 2.84 1.49 -24.42
N LEU A 101 3.12 0.58 -25.35
CA LEU A 101 4.26 -0.35 -25.24
C LEU A 101 5.61 0.33 -25.53
N LYS A 102 5.59 1.31 -26.43
CA LYS A 102 6.76 2.12 -26.83
C LYS A 102 6.36 3.58 -26.77
N PRO A 103 6.46 4.24 -25.61
CA PRO A 103 6.11 5.64 -25.48
C PRO A 103 7.14 6.51 -26.18
N GLU A 104 6.68 7.50 -26.94
CA GLU A 104 7.56 8.56 -27.44
C GLU A 104 7.39 9.83 -26.59
N PRO A 105 8.47 10.57 -26.28
CA PRO A 105 8.38 11.78 -25.50
C PRO A 105 7.58 12.86 -26.25
N SER A 106 6.32 13.03 -25.88
CA SER A 106 5.52 14.19 -26.30
C SER A 106 5.75 15.35 -25.34
N ARG A 107 5.85 16.57 -25.87
CA ARG A 107 6.02 17.81 -25.07
C ARG A 107 4.87 18.08 -24.08
N HIS A 108 3.73 17.40 -24.20
CA HIS A 108 2.52 17.68 -23.40
C HIS A 108 1.94 16.45 -22.70
N ALA A 109 2.78 15.46 -22.36
CA ALA A 109 2.32 14.25 -21.67
C ALA A 109 3.14 13.95 -20.42
N VAL A 110 2.47 13.45 -19.38
CA VAL A 110 3.12 12.82 -18.24
C VAL A 110 3.29 11.34 -18.55
N LEU A 111 4.53 10.87 -18.58
CA LEU A 111 4.85 9.46 -18.77
C LEU A 111 5.00 8.80 -17.41
N LEU A 112 4.15 7.81 -17.14
CA LEU A 112 4.22 6.99 -15.93
C LEU A 112 4.54 5.54 -16.30
N PRO A 113 5.46 4.87 -15.59
CA PRO A 113 5.70 3.45 -15.81
C PRO A 113 4.46 2.64 -15.45
N LEU A 114 4.14 1.62 -16.26
CA LEU A 114 3.01 0.72 -15.99
C LEU A 114 3.21 -0.07 -14.69
N ASN A 115 4.46 -0.44 -14.40
CA ASN A 115 4.87 -1.08 -13.15
C ASN A 115 6.16 -0.41 -12.65
N PRO A 116 6.07 0.58 -11.74
CA PRO A 116 7.24 1.31 -11.25
C PRO A 116 8.24 0.45 -10.47
N PHE A 117 7.89 -0.77 -10.07
CA PHE A 117 8.71 -1.63 -9.20
C PHE A 117 9.25 -2.88 -9.88
N SER A 118 8.89 -3.15 -11.14
CA SER A 118 9.52 -4.23 -11.89
C SER A 118 10.94 -3.83 -12.30
N LYS A 119 11.95 -4.45 -11.70
CA LYS A 119 13.34 -4.44 -12.18
C LYS A 119 13.49 -5.35 -13.40
N ASN A 120 12.72 -5.13 -14.46
CA ASN A 120 12.97 -5.77 -15.75
C ASN A 120 13.71 -4.77 -16.65
N SER A 121 14.94 -4.45 -16.27
CA SER A 121 15.89 -3.87 -17.21
C SER A 121 16.50 -5.04 -17.99
N PRO A 122 16.38 -5.11 -19.33
CA PRO A 122 17.35 -5.89 -20.08
C PRO A 122 18.73 -5.31 -19.76
N LYS A 123 19.68 -6.18 -19.39
CA LYS A 123 21.10 -5.82 -19.33
C LYS A 123 21.60 -5.45 -20.72
#